data_AF-A0A815EBI1-F1
#
_entry.id   AF-A0A815EBI1-F1
#
_cell.length_a   1.000
_cell.length_b   1.000
_cell.length_c   1.000
_cell.angle_alpha   90.00
_cell.angle_beta   90.00
_cell.angle_gamma   90.00
#
_symmetry.space_group_name_H-M   'P 1'
#
loop_
_entity.id
_entity.type
_entity.pdbx_description
1 polymer ?
#
loop_
_entity_poly.entity_id
_entity_poly.type
_entity_poly.pdbx_seq_one_letter_code
_entity_poly.pdbx_strand_id
1 'polypeptide(L)'
;DEPRIESPRKIIIEEQVKLLVPHTREQVIELCHEALKILFDQNKDFSNRSAIKCQIPNSYFKYDAQDSDNENIRRNHHAYCQMIFDLCIELLNEMYTENIQLEKYPEWQKTKLISKRFYRGNKTNNRHYIEQFIETKILEILNLNTRQIKYSKWRVSNGTRNGKEKFEIILDEEIRRTESQWIDYDDDCMQLKFDIADSILDQLIQETITECLDIVDRRFFFSSNSTRL
;
A
#
# COMPACT_ATOMS: atom_id res chain seq x y z
N ASP A 1 -31.63 -32.60 40.91
CA ASP A 1 -32.00 -31.32 40.26
C ASP A 1 -30.75 -30.56 39.87
N GLU A 2 -30.29 -30.74 38.63
CA GLU A 2 -29.18 -29.96 38.07
C GLU A 2 -29.70 -28.59 37.60
N PRO A 3 -28.98 -27.48 37.89
CA PRO A 3 -29.42 -26.15 37.48
C PRO A 3 -29.24 -25.98 35.97
N ARG A 4 -30.35 -25.71 35.30
CA ARG A 4 -30.43 -25.44 33.86
C ARG A 4 -29.72 -24.11 33.57
N ILE A 5 -28.53 -24.16 32.97
CA ILE A 5 -27.81 -22.97 32.51
C ILE A 5 -28.58 -22.41 31.31
N GLU A 6 -29.28 -21.29 31.50
CA GLU A 6 -29.93 -20.57 30.41
C GLU A 6 -28.87 -20.04 29.43
N SER A 7 -29.08 -20.26 28.13
CA SER A 7 -28.20 -19.73 27.10
C SER A 7 -28.26 -18.19 27.09
N PRO A 8 -27.14 -17.50 26.82
CA PRO A 8 -27.13 -16.05 26.81
C PRO A 8 -28.12 -15.54 25.77
N ARG A 9 -29.11 -14.75 26.22
CA ARG A 9 -30.09 -14.11 25.32
C ARG A 9 -29.33 -13.35 24.25
N LYS A 10 -29.68 -13.62 22.99
CA LYS A 10 -29.17 -12.90 21.83
C LYS A 10 -29.60 -11.44 21.96
N ILE A 11 -28.71 -10.57 22.41
CA ILE A 11 -28.91 -9.13 22.41
C ILE A 11 -28.89 -8.70 20.93
N ILE A 12 -30.07 -8.53 20.33
CA ILE A 12 -30.21 -7.89 19.02
C ILE A 12 -30.32 -6.40 19.31
N ILE A 13 -29.17 -5.75 19.46
CA ILE A 13 -29.09 -4.29 19.36
C ILE A 13 -28.99 -4.02 17.86
N GLU A 14 -30.13 -3.79 17.20
CA GLU A 14 -30.15 -3.05 15.95
C GLU A 14 -30.00 -1.57 16.30
N GLU A 15 -28.79 -1.18 16.71
CA GLU A 15 -28.44 0.24 16.77
C GLU A 15 -28.43 0.73 15.33
N GLN A 16 -29.53 1.36 14.91
CA GLN A 16 -29.61 2.06 13.63
C GLN A 16 -28.67 3.27 13.71
N VAL A 17 -27.38 3.01 13.47
CA VAL A 17 -26.37 4.07 13.35
C VAL A 17 -26.77 4.91 12.15
N LYS A 18 -27.36 6.08 12.42
CA LYS A 18 -27.68 7.06 11.38
C LYS A 18 -26.36 7.54 10.79
N LEU A 19 -26.02 7.02 9.61
CA LEU A 19 -24.82 7.41 8.90
C LEU A 19 -24.94 8.88 8.54
N LEU A 20 -24.01 9.67 9.08
CA LEU A 20 -23.95 11.13 8.92
C LEU A 20 -23.44 11.55 7.53
N VAL A 21 -22.98 10.57 6.77
CA VAL A 21 -22.20 10.71 5.55
C VAL A 21 -22.83 9.82 4.48
N PRO A 22 -22.87 10.26 3.20
CA PRO A 22 -23.46 9.49 2.12
C PRO A 22 -22.73 8.16 1.93
N HIS A 23 -23.26 7.07 2.49
CA HIS A 23 -22.64 5.75 2.43
C HIS A 23 -23.45 4.77 1.57
N THR A 24 -24.54 5.23 0.95
CA THR A 24 -25.30 4.40 0.02
C THR A 24 -24.53 4.24 -1.28
N ARG A 25 -24.58 3.04 -1.88
CA ARG A 25 -23.92 2.75 -3.16
C ARG A 25 -24.18 3.81 -4.23
N GLU A 26 -25.43 4.21 -4.41
CA GLU A 26 -25.83 5.20 -5.42
C GLU A 26 -25.18 6.57 -5.18
N GLN A 27 -25.16 7.03 -3.93
CA GLN A 27 -24.55 8.31 -3.55
C GLN A 27 -23.03 8.31 -3.79
N VAL A 28 -22.36 7.20 -3.49
CA VAL A 28 -20.92 7.06 -3.74
C VAL A 28 -20.62 7.06 -5.24
N ILE A 29 -21.46 6.40 -6.05
CA ILE A 29 -21.30 6.38 -7.51
C ILE A 29 -21.40 7.79 -8.09
N GLU A 30 -22.40 8.57 -7.67
CA GLU A 30 -22.56 9.96 -8.09
C GLU A 30 -21.35 10.81 -7.71
N LEU A 31 -20.85 10.69 -6.47
CA LEU A 31 -19.65 11.40 -6.01
C LEU A 31 -18.40 11.00 -6.80
N CYS A 32 -18.27 9.73 -7.20
CA CYS A 32 -17.17 9.25 -8.04
C CYS A 32 -17.26 9.82 -9.45
N HIS A 33 -18.43 9.82 -10.08
CA HIS A 33 -18.62 10.37 -11.43
C HIS A 33 -18.33 11.86 -11.47
N GLU A 34 -18.73 12.62 -10.46
CA GLU A 34 -18.41 14.04 -10.35
C GLU A 34 -16.93 14.31 -10.13
N ALA A 35 -16.30 13.55 -9.23
CA ALA A 35 -14.86 13.64 -9.00
C ALA A 35 -14.08 13.35 -10.29
N LEU A 36 -14.43 12.27 -10.99
CA LEU A 36 -13.77 11.89 -12.24
C LEU A 36 -13.99 12.93 -13.33
N LYS A 37 -15.21 13.47 -13.48
CA LYS A 37 -15.47 14.55 -14.44
C LYS A 37 -14.58 15.75 -14.18
N ILE A 38 -14.46 16.20 -12.93
CA ILE A 38 -13.56 17.29 -12.53
C ILE A 38 -12.11 16.95 -12.88
N LEU A 39 -11.65 15.74 -12.57
CA LEU A 39 -10.28 15.31 -12.86
C LEU A 39 -9.98 15.24 -14.36
N PHE A 40 -10.93 14.76 -15.18
CA PHE A 40 -10.83 14.75 -16.65
C PHE A 40 -10.87 16.15 -17.25
N ASP A 41 -11.64 17.07 -16.69
CA ASP A 41 -11.72 18.45 -17.18
C ASP A 41 -10.46 19.25 -16.81
N GLN A 42 -9.87 19.00 -15.63
CA GLN A 42 -8.66 19.67 -15.15
C GLN A 42 -7.37 19.13 -15.78
N ASN A 43 -7.33 17.85 -16.14
CA ASN A 43 -6.12 17.18 -16.64
C ASN A 43 -6.34 16.69 -18.06
N LYS A 44 -5.66 17.34 -19.02
CA LYS A 44 -5.71 16.95 -20.44
C LYS A 44 -4.85 15.72 -20.75
N ASP A 45 -3.75 15.54 -20.00
CA ASP A 45 -2.81 14.44 -20.18
C ASP A 45 -2.60 13.71 -18.85
N PHE A 46 -3.01 12.44 -18.78
CA PHE A 46 -2.81 11.57 -17.61
C PHE A 46 -1.48 10.80 -17.65
N SER A 47 -0.66 11.02 -18.67
CA SER A 47 0.57 10.26 -18.90
C SER A 47 1.69 10.57 -17.90
N ASN A 48 1.66 11.72 -17.22
CA ASN A 48 2.70 12.12 -16.27
C ASN A 48 2.15 12.20 -14.84
N ARG A 49 2.71 11.36 -13.95
CA ARG A 49 2.39 11.27 -12.50
C ARG A 49 2.51 12.62 -11.77
N SER A 50 3.38 13.51 -12.22
CA SER A 50 3.60 14.83 -11.61
C SER A 50 2.59 15.90 -12.02
N ALA A 51 1.65 15.58 -12.91
CA ALA A 51 0.81 16.58 -13.58
C ALA A 51 -0.68 16.50 -13.25
N ILE A 52 -1.14 15.53 -12.44
CA ILE A 52 -2.54 15.56 -11.97
C ILE A 52 -2.68 16.74 -11.01
N LYS A 53 -3.20 17.85 -11.51
CA LYS A 53 -3.55 19.00 -10.70
C LYS A 53 -4.82 18.63 -9.93
N CYS A 54 -4.73 18.72 -8.61
CA CYS A 54 -5.78 18.31 -7.69
C CYS A 54 -6.28 19.52 -6.90
N GLN A 55 -6.98 20.43 -7.57
CA GLN A 55 -7.74 21.45 -6.85
C GLN A 55 -9.18 20.97 -6.79
N ILE A 56 -9.62 20.57 -5.60
CA ILE A 56 -11.02 20.20 -5.36
C ILE A 56 -11.86 21.48 -5.47
N PRO A 57 -12.73 21.62 -6.48
CA PRO A 57 -13.60 22.78 -6.58
C PRO A 57 -14.58 22.79 -5.42
N ASN A 58 -14.88 23.98 -4.86
CA ASN A 58 -15.89 24.10 -3.80
C ASN A 58 -17.28 23.59 -4.23
N SER A 59 -17.56 23.57 -5.54
CA SER A 59 -18.79 23.01 -6.13
C SER A 59 -18.94 21.49 -5.98
N TYR A 60 -17.86 20.78 -5.67
CA TYR A 60 -17.90 19.34 -5.39
C TYR A 60 -18.54 19.04 -4.03
N PHE A 61 -18.36 19.95 -3.06
CA PHE A 61 -19.00 19.88 -1.76
C PHE A 61 -20.43 20.41 -1.89
N LYS A 62 -21.32 19.63 -2.53
CA LYS A 62 -22.75 19.93 -2.75
C LYS A 62 -23.56 20.37 -1.51
N TYR A 63 -23.00 20.25 -0.30
CA TYR A 63 -23.61 20.74 0.92
C TYR A 63 -23.35 22.25 1.06
N ASP A 64 -24.27 23.04 0.50
CA ASP A 64 -24.35 24.45 0.85
C ASP A 64 -24.77 24.59 2.32
N ALA A 65 -24.15 25.56 2.99
CA ALA A 65 -24.17 25.78 4.44
C ALA A 65 -25.52 26.20 5.06
N GLN A 66 -26.66 25.90 4.43
CA GLN A 66 -27.98 26.36 4.88
C GLN A 66 -28.81 25.33 5.64
N ASP A 67 -28.54 24.02 5.54
CA ASP A 67 -29.46 22.97 6.01
C ASP A 67 -28.97 22.10 7.20
N SER A 68 -27.90 22.47 7.90
CA SER A 68 -27.54 21.80 9.17
C SER A 68 -26.95 22.76 10.19
N ASP A 69 -27.63 22.97 11.31
CA ASP A 69 -27.18 23.76 12.47
C ASP A 69 -25.89 23.23 13.16
N ASN A 70 -25.26 22.17 12.61
CA ASN A 70 -24.14 21.48 13.23
C ASN A 70 -22.90 21.51 12.33
N GLU A 71 -21.97 22.42 12.62
CA GLU A 71 -20.65 22.54 11.99
C GLU A 71 -19.88 21.22 11.86
N ASN A 72 -20.05 20.31 12.81
CA ASN A 72 -19.41 18.99 12.81
C ASN A 72 -19.90 18.08 11.67
N ILE A 73 -21.19 18.17 11.32
CA ILE A 73 -21.79 17.38 10.22
C ILE A 73 -21.19 17.82 8.90
N ARG A 74 -21.08 19.14 8.69
CA ARG A 74 -20.46 19.73 7.50
C ARG A 74 -19.00 19.30 7.35
N ARG A 75 -18.22 19.35 8.44
CA ARG A 75 -16.82 18.91 8.44
C ARG A 75 -16.67 17.43 8.09
N ASN A 76 -17.49 16.56 8.68
CA ASN A 76 -17.46 15.13 8.41
C ASN A 76 -17.85 14.81 6.96
N HIS A 77 -18.86 15.49 6.43
CA HIS A 77 -19.26 15.37 5.02
C HIS A 77 -18.13 15.81 4.08
N HIS A 78 -17.52 16.97 4.34
CA HIS A 78 -16.42 17.49 3.54
C HIS A 78 -15.21 16.55 3.57
N ALA A 79 -14.84 16.04 4.74
CA ALA A 79 -13.74 15.07 4.88
C ALA A 79 -14.01 13.79 4.09
N TYR A 80 -15.25 13.31 4.06
CA TYR A 80 -15.62 12.13 3.29
C TYR A 80 -15.59 12.36 1.77
N CYS A 81 -16.14 13.48 1.30
CA CYS A 81 -16.05 13.85 -0.11
C CYS A 81 -14.58 13.97 -0.55
N GLN A 82 -13.76 14.60 0.28
CA GLN A 82 -12.32 14.70 0.04
C GLN A 82 -11.67 13.31 -0.03
N MET A 83 -11.99 12.40 0.90
CA MET A 83 -11.49 11.02 0.87
C MET A 83 -11.86 10.30 -0.43
N ILE A 84 -13.11 10.42 -0.91
CA ILE A 84 -13.52 9.81 -2.19
C ILE A 84 -12.73 10.42 -3.36
N PHE A 85 -12.55 11.73 -3.36
CA PHE A 85 -11.80 12.41 -4.41
C PHE A 85 -10.32 11.97 -4.43
N ASP A 86 -9.70 11.87 -3.25
CA ASP A 86 -8.33 11.40 -3.09
C ASP A 86 -8.19 9.94 -3.56
N LEU A 87 -9.15 9.06 -3.23
CA LEU A 87 -9.18 7.68 -3.72
C LEU A 87 -9.30 7.60 -5.25
N CYS A 88 -10.13 8.44 -5.88
CA CYS A 88 -10.21 8.53 -7.34
C CYS A 88 -8.86 8.91 -7.95
N ILE A 89 -8.15 9.88 -7.36
CA ILE A 89 -6.83 10.30 -7.80
C ILE A 89 -5.81 9.18 -7.64
N GLU A 90 -5.77 8.52 -6.48
CA GLU A 90 -4.83 7.43 -6.22
C GLU A 90 -5.03 6.27 -7.19
N LEU A 91 -6.27 5.86 -7.43
CA LEU A 91 -6.59 4.80 -8.38
C LEU A 91 -6.21 5.22 -9.80
N LEU A 92 -6.55 6.44 -10.20
CA LEU A 92 -6.21 6.94 -11.53
C LEU A 92 -4.68 7.02 -11.71
N ASN A 93 -3.95 7.48 -10.70
CA ASN A 93 -2.50 7.42 -10.68
C ASN A 93 -1.99 5.99 -10.82
N GLU A 94 -2.54 5.02 -10.08
CA GLU A 94 -2.13 3.61 -10.18
C GLU A 94 -2.40 3.01 -11.57
N MET A 95 -3.43 3.47 -12.29
CA MET A 95 -3.73 3.07 -13.67
C MET A 95 -2.68 3.57 -14.67
N TYR A 96 -2.30 4.85 -14.56
CA TYR A 96 -1.48 5.54 -15.54
C TYR A 96 0.01 5.53 -15.23
N THR A 97 0.39 5.39 -13.95
CA THR A 97 1.77 5.10 -13.58
C THR A 97 2.16 3.86 -14.37
N GLU A 98 3.22 3.99 -15.17
CA GLU A 98 3.78 2.81 -15.79
C GLU A 98 3.98 1.78 -14.69
N ASN A 99 3.73 0.49 -14.98
CA ASN A 99 4.44 -0.50 -14.19
C ASN A 99 5.87 -0.01 -14.37
N ILE A 100 6.47 0.56 -13.31
CA ILE A 100 7.89 0.40 -13.08
C ILE A 100 7.94 -1.10 -13.15
N GLN A 101 8.22 -1.62 -14.36
CA GLN A 101 8.62 -2.99 -14.51
C GLN A 101 9.73 -3.02 -13.49
N LEU A 102 9.44 -3.67 -12.36
CA LEU A 102 10.37 -4.36 -11.51
C LEU A 102 11.73 -4.03 -12.06
N GLU A 103 12.37 -2.93 -11.60
CA GLU A 103 13.69 -2.56 -12.13
C GLU A 103 14.43 -3.86 -12.17
N LYS A 104 14.71 -4.35 -13.39
CA LYS A 104 14.80 -5.79 -13.68
C LYS A 104 15.64 -6.40 -12.59
N TYR A 105 14.99 -6.98 -11.57
CA TYR A 105 15.74 -7.34 -10.37
C TYR A 105 16.79 -8.29 -10.90
N PRO A 106 18.08 -8.05 -10.58
CA PRO A 106 19.13 -8.86 -11.14
C PRO A 106 18.76 -10.33 -10.92
N GLU A 107 19.03 -11.23 -11.86
CA GLU A 107 18.36 -12.55 -11.93
C GLU A 107 18.46 -13.39 -10.64
N TRP A 108 19.41 -13.07 -9.76
CA TRP A 108 19.63 -13.67 -8.45
C TRP A 108 18.79 -13.06 -7.31
N GLN A 109 18.12 -11.93 -7.51
CA GLN A 109 17.27 -11.26 -6.54
C GLN A 109 15.80 -11.61 -6.80
N LYS A 110 15.08 -11.98 -5.73
CA LYS A 110 13.66 -12.27 -5.81
C LYS A 110 12.92 -11.01 -6.24
N THR A 111 12.06 -11.13 -7.25
CA THR A 111 11.19 -10.03 -7.64
C THR A 111 10.26 -9.71 -6.47
N LYS A 112 10.47 -8.55 -5.83
CA LYS A 112 9.50 -8.02 -4.87
C LYS A 112 8.22 -7.74 -5.67
N LEU A 113 7.20 -8.56 -5.50
CA LEU A 113 5.87 -8.27 -6.01
C LEU A 113 5.40 -7.04 -5.25
N ILE A 114 5.62 -5.85 -5.81
CA ILE A 114 4.85 -4.67 -5.41
C ILE A 114 3.43 -5.05 -5.79
N SER A 115 2.68 -5.57 -4.81
CA SER A 115 1.28 -5.85 -4.99
C SER A 115 0.69 -4.52 -5.40
N LYS A 116 0.26 -4.42 -6.66
CA LYS A 116 -0.64 -3.35 -7.08
C LYS A 116 -1.74 -3.33 -6.04
N ARG A 117 -1.76 -2.28 -5.21
CA ARG A 117 -2.59 -2.28 -4.01
C ARG A 117 -4.05 -2.40 -4.43
N PHE A 118 -4.42 -1.87 -5.61
CA PHE A 118 -5.81 -1.84 -6.05
C PHE A 118 -6.02 -2.13 -7.56
N TYR A 119 -5.03 -1.94 -8.44
CA TYR A 119 -5.18 -2.17 -9.88
C TYR A 119 -4.68 -3.55 -10.35
N ARG A 120 -5.43 -4.31 -11.15
CA ARG A 120 -4.92 -5.55 -11.82
C ARG A 120 -5.38 -5.68 -13.28
N GLY A 121 -5.67 -4.55 -13.93
CA GLY A 121 -6.24 -4.52 -15.28
C GLY A 121 -5.23 -4.24 -16.40
N ASN A 122 -5.71 -4.38 -17.64
CA ASN A 122 -5.02 -3.96 -18.85
C ASN A 122 -5.19 -2.45 -19.04
N LYS A 123 -4.10 -1.72 -19.28
CA LYS A 123 -4.15 -0.30 -19.60
C LYS A 123 -5.08 -0.08 -20.80
N THR A 124 -6.02 0.83 -20.66
CA THR A 124 -6.95 1.21 -21.73
C THR A 124 -7.12 2.72 -21.72
N ASN A 125 -7.31 3.29 -22.91
CA ASN A 125 -7.50 4.73 -23.08
C ASN A 125 -9.00 5.09 -23.19
N ASN A 126 -9.91 4.13 -22.98
CA ASN A 126 -11.33 4.38 -23.04
C ASN A 126 -11.83 4.95 -21.70
N ARG A 127 -12.23 6.23 -21.70
CA ARG A 127 -12.76 6.96 -20.54
C ARG A 127 -13.87 6.20 -19.82
N HIS A 128 -14.84 5.67 -20.55
CA HIS A 128 -15.98 4.97 -19.97
C HIS A 128 -15.54 3.71 -19.19
N TYR A 129 -14.53 3.00 -19.70
CA TYR A 129 -14.01 1.82 -19.01
C TYR A 129 -13.28 2.20 -17.72
N ILE A 130 -12.52 3.28 -17.75
CA ILE A 130 -11.79 3.79 -16.58
C ILE A 130 -12.78 4.21 -15.50
N GLU A 131 -13.84 4.95 -15.86
CA GLU A 131 -14.87 5.38 -14.93
C GLU A 131 -15.56 4.18 -14.24
N GLN A 132 -15.99 3.18 -15.01
CA GLN A 132 -16.59 1.96 -14.45
C GLN A 132 -15.63 1.17 -13.57
N PHE A 133 -14.35 1.12 -13.96
CA PHE A 133 -13.33 0.41 -13.20
C PHE A 133 -13.08 1.06 -11.85
N ILE A 134 -12.87 2.39 -11.84
CA ILE A 134 -12.63 3.17 -10.61
C ILE A 134 -13.85 3.08 -9.70
N GLU A 135 -15.07 3.26 -10.24
CA GLU A 135 -16.31 3.11 -9.48
C GLU A 135 -16.39 1.74 -8.79
N THR A 136 -16.15 0.67 -9.55
CA THR A 136 -16.20 -0.70 -9.01
C THR A 136 -15.16 -0.91 -7.91
N LYS A 137 -13.98 -0.30 -8.04
CA LYS A 137 -12.90 -0.40 -7.07
C LYS A 137 -13.16 0.38 -5.81
N ILE A 138 -13.67 1.60 -5.91
CA ILE A 138 -14.05 2.40 -4.73
C ILE A 138 -15.17 1.69 -3.96
N LEU A 139 -16.16 1.13 -4.66
CA LEU A 139 -17.20 0.33 -4.03
C LEU A 139 -16.65 -0.95 -3.37
N GLU A 140 -15.59 -1.55 -3.91
CA GLU A 140 -14.89 -2.69 -3.30
C GLU A 140 -14.14 -2.26 -2.02
N ILE A 141 -13.40 -1.14 -2.06
CA ILE A 141 -12.66 -0.59 -0.92
C ILE A 141 -13.60 -0.19 0.22
N LEU A 142 -14.74 0.43 -0.10
CA LEU A 142 -15.76 0.83 0.86
C LEU A 142 -16.67 -0.33 1.31
N ASN A 143 -16.43 -1.55 0.84
CA ASN A 143 -17.27 -2.73 1.10
C ASN A 143 -18.76 -2.53 0.76
N LEU A 144 -19.05 -1.66 -0.21
CA LEU A 144 -20.40 -1.36 -0.69
C LEU A 144 -20.82 -2.23 -1.87
N ASN A 145 -19.90 -3.03 -2.39
CA ASN A 145 -20.19 -3.98 -3.43
C ASN A 145 -20.96 -5.18 -2.86
N THR A 146 -22.01 -5.62 -3.55
CA THR A 146 -22.79 -6.82 -3.20
C THR A 146 -21.99 -8.12 -3.33
N ARG A 147 -20.76 -8.05 -3.87
CA ARG A 147 -19.77 -9.11 -3.71
C ARG A 147 -19.39 -9.20 -2.23
N GLN A 148 -20.14 -10.05 -1.51
CA GLN A 148 -19.61 -10.71 -0.33
C GLN A 148 -18.17 -11.10 -0.64
N ILE A 149 -17.24 -10.76 0.24
CA ILE A 149 -15.87 -11.26 0.21
C ILE A 149 -16.00 -12.76 -0.01
N LYS A 150 -15.81 -13.19 -1.27
CA LYS A 150 -15.81 -14.60 -1.60
C LYS A 150 -14.46 -15.05 -1.09
N TYR A 151 -14.38 -15.35 0.20
CA TYR A 151 -13.38 -16.28 0.70
C TYR A 151 -13.38 -17.41 -0.29
N SER A 152 -12.24 -17.58 -0.97
CA SER A 152 -12.06 -18.59 -1.97
C SER A 152 -12.71 -19.87 -1.45
N LYS A 153 -13.76 -20.33 -2.15
CA LYS A 153 -14.60 -21.49 -1.75
C LYS A 153 -13.77 -22.78 -1.58
N TRP A 154 -12.49 -22.73 -1.91
CA TRP A 154 -11.54 -23.83 -1.86
C TRP A 154 -10.85 -23.91 -0.48
N ARG A 155 -11.03 -22.92 0.41
CA ARG A 155 -10.48 -22.93 1.79
C ARG A 155 -11.51 -23.05 2.90
N VAL A 156 -12.80 -22.87 2.63
CA VAL A 156 -13.83 -23.30 3.56
C VAL A 156 -14.16 -24.73 3.20
N SER A 157 -13.32 -25.67 3.66
CA SER A 157 -13.68 -27.07 3.67
C SER A 157 -15.07 -27.18 4.29
N ASN A 158 -16.01 -27.68 3.50
CA ASN A 158 -17.38 -27.92 3.93
C ASN A 158 -17.35 -28.98 5.03
N GLY A 159 -17.27 -28.55 6.29
CA GLY A 159 -17.48 -29.46 7.40
C GLY A 159 -16.81 -29.05 8.70
N THR A 160 -17.29 -27.99 9.35
CA THR A 160 -17.41 -27.95 10.82
C THR A 160 -18.37 -26.85 11.25
N ARG A 161 -19.32 -27.22 12.12
CA ARG A 161 -20.07 -26.28 12.96
C ARG A 161 -19.03 -25.54 13.79
N ASN A 162 -18.91 -24.21 13.66
CA ASN A 162 -18.76 -23.22 14.75
C ASN A 162 -18.34 -21.86 14.17
N GLY A 163 -19.07 -20.79 14.52
CA GLY A 163 -18.80 -19.42 14.04
C GLY A 163 -17.46 -18.80 14.48
N LYS A 164 -16.68 -19.51 15.31
CA LYS A 164 -15.35 -19.08 15.79
C LYS A 164 -14.26 -19.21 14.71
N GLU A 165 -14.37 -20.21 13.83
CA GLU A 165 -13.38 -20.50 12.78
C GLU A 165 -13.37 -19.42 11.68
N LYS A 166 -14.48 -18.69 11.48
CA LYS A 166 -14.54 -17.65 10.44
C LYS A 166 -13.65 -16.45 10.76
N PHE A 167 -13.61 -16.01 12.02
CA PHE A 167 -12.73 -14.92 12.42
C PHE A 167 -11.26 -15.33 12.31
N GLU A 168 -10.92 -16.55 12.74
CA GLU A 168 -9.57 -17.09 12.64
C GLU A 168 -9.11 -17.19 11.18
N ILE A 169 -9.98 -17.64 10.26
CA ILE A 169 -9.67 -17.68 8.83
C ILE A 169 -9.46 -16.28 8.25
N ILE A 170 -10.27 -15.30 8.66
CA ILE A 170 -10.11 -13.90 8.24
C ILE A 170 -8.79 -13.34 8.75
N LEU A 171 -8.50 -13.57 10.03
CA LEU A 171 -7.27 -13.11 10.67
C LEU A 171 -6.05 -13.75 10.01
N ASP A 172 -6.07 -15.05 9.74
CA ASP A 172 -4.99 -15.78 9.07
C ASP A 172 -4.84 -15.37 7.58
N GLU A 173 -5.92 -14.91 6.93
CA GLU A 173 -5.85 -14.29 5.61
C GLU A 173 -5.27 -12.87 5.66
N GLU A 174 -5.68 -12.08 6.64
CA GLU A 174 -5.18 -10.72 6.86
C GLU A 174 -3.69 -10.75 7.18
N ILE A 175 -3.29 -11.60 8.13
CA ILE A 175 -1.89 -11.82 8.51
C ILE A 175 -1.08 -12.24 7.28
N ARG A 176 -1.51 -13.24 6.49
CA ARG A 176 -0.73 -13.64 5.29
C ARG A 176 -0.66 -12.56 4.22
N ARG A 177 -1.67 -11.69 4.11
CA ARG A 177 -1.61 -10.53 3.20
C ARG A 177 -0.60 -9.49 3.67
N THR A 178 -0.41 -9.35 4.98
CA THR A 178 0.45 -8.32 5.57
C THR A 178 1.85 -8.83 5.93
N GLU A 179 2.03 -10.14 6.15
CA GLU A 179 3.27 -10.77 6.61
C GLU A 179 4.45 -10.55 5.66
N SER A 180 4.21 -10.61 4.35
CA SER A 180 5.25 -10.35 3.34
C SER A 180 5.77 -8.91 3.34
N GLN A 181 5.09 -7.99 4.04
CA GLN A 181 5.46 -6.58 4.17
C GLN A 181 6.02 -6.25 5.57
N TRP A 182 5.94 -7.16 6.53
CA TRP A 182 6.16 -6.82 7.93
C TRP A 182 7.63 -6.82 8.35
N ILE A 183 8.51 -7.53 7.65
CA ILE A 183 9.94 -7.45 7.93
C ILE A 183 10.77 -7.67 6.65
N ASP A 184 11.40 -6.60 6.17
CA ASP A 184 12.30 -6.62 5.01
C ASP A 184 13.75 -6.78 5.49
N TYR A 185 14.09 -8.01 5.89
CA TYR A 185 15.45 -8.32 6.33
C TYR A 185 16.48 -8.30 5.19
N ASP A 186 16.04 -8.22 3.93
CA ASP A 186 16.97 -8.23 2.79
C ASP A 186 17.80 -6.94 2.77
N ASP A 187 17.16 -5.79 3.04
CA ASP A 187 17.84 -4.49 3.06
C ASP A 187 18.85 -4.41 4.23
N ASP A 188 18.45 -4.80 5.45
CA ASP A 188 19.32 -4.84 6.62
C ASP A 188 20.48 -5.84 6.45
N CYS A 189 20.21 -7.02 5.86
CA CYS A 189 21.23 -8.03 5.59
C CYS A 189 22.22 -7.55 4.52
N MET A 190 21.74 -6.85 3.50
CA MET A 190 22.58 -6.28 2.45
C MET A 190 23.50 -5.20 3.01
N GLN A 191 22.98 -4.28 3.82
CA GLN A 191 23.78 -3.26 4.50
C GLN A 191 24.88 -3.90 5.35
N LEU A 192 24.52 -4.85 6.21
CA LEU A 192 25.48 -5.52 7.08
C LEU A 192 26.54 -6.30 6.29
N LYS A 193 26.18 -6.88 5.14
CA LYS A 193 27.15 -7.52 4.22
C LYS A 193 28.10 -6.51 3.59
N PHE A 194 27.61 -5.34 3.18
CA PHE A 194 28.47 -4.27 2.65
C PHE A 194 29.43 -3.76 3.72
N ASP A 195 28.94 -3.48 4.93
CA ASP A 195 29.77 -2.99 6.04
C ASP A 195 30.89 -3.99 6.38
N ILE A 196 30.58 -5.29 6.41
CA ILE A 196 31.59 -6.33 6.63
C ILE A 196 32.59 -6.39 5.47
N ALA A 197 32.12 -6.30 4.22
CA ALA A 197 32.98 -6.34 3.04
C ALA A 197 33.95 -5.14 3.02
N ASP A 198 33.46 -3.95 3.33
CA ASP A 198 34.28 -2.73 3.40
C ASP A 198 35.29 -2.83 4.54
N SER A 199 34.90 -3.32 5.71
CA SER A 199 35.84 -3.55 6.82
C SER A 199 36.94 -4.56 6.47
N ILE A 200 36.60 -5.64 5.76
CA ILE A 200 37.60 -6.63 5.31
C ILE A 200 38.53 -6.00 4.27
N LEU A 201 37.99 -5.23 3.33
CA LEU A 201 38.77 -4.55 2.30
C LEU A 201 39.75 -3.55 2.91
N ASP A 202 39.29 -2.73 3.87
CA ASP A 202 40.14 -1.78 4.58
C ASP A 202 41.25 -2.50 5.34
N GLN A 203 40.95 -3.61 6.02
CA GLN A 203 41.96 -4.40 6.71
C GLN A 203 43.03 -4.93 5.74
N LEU A 204 42.62 -5.49 4.60
CA LEU A 204 43.54 -5.99 3.58
C LEU A 204 44.41 -4.86 2.97
N ILE A 205 43.83 -3.69 2.76
CA ILE A 205 44.57 -2.51 2.28
C ILE A 205 45.60 -2.06 3.33
N GLN A 206 45.24 -2.02 4.61
CA GLN A 206 46.17 -1.67 5.67
C GLN A 206 47.29 -2.70 5.79
N GLU A 207 46.98 -4.00 5.78
CA GLU A 207 47.96 -5.08 5.83
C GLU A 207 48.96 -4.97 4.66
N THR A 208 48.47 -4.79 3.43
CA THR A 208 49.35 -4.63 2.26
C THR A 208 50.20 -3.37 2.30
N ILE A 209 49.68 -2.24 2.79
CA ILE A 209 50.48 -1.03 3.00
C ILE A 209 51.57 -1.28 4.03
N THR A 210 51.25 -1.92 5.17
CA THR A 210 52.23 -2.22 6.22
C THR A 210 53.33 -3.15 5.71
N GLU A 211 52.99 -4.21 4.96
CA GLU A 211 53.98 -5.10 4.35
C GLU A 211 54.87 -4.37 3.35
N CYS A 212 54.30 -3.46 2.53
CA CYS A 212 55.08 -2.69 1.57
C CYS A 212 56.06 -1.73 2.28
N LEU A 213 55.62 -1.04 3.34
CA LEU A 213 56.47 -0.17 4.14
C LEU A 213 57.61 -0.98 4.81
N ASP A 214 57.30 -2.13 5.38
CA ASP A 214 58.29 -3.05 5.96
C ASP A 214 59.35 -3.49 4.94
N ILE A 215 58.94 -3.81 3.71
CA ILE A 215 59.85 -4.19 2.62
C ILE A 215 60.76 -3.01 2.24
N VAL A 216 60.20 -1.81 2.15
CA VAL A 216 60.94 -0.58 1.83
C VAL A 216 61.97 -0.28 2.92
N ASP A 217 61.57 -0.35 4.20
CA ASP A 217 62.44 -0.11 5.34
C ASP A 217 63.58 -1.14 5.39
N ARG A 218 63.29 -2.43 5.19
CA ARG A 218 64.34 -3.46 5.09
C ARG A 218 65.31 -3.13 3.96
N ARG A 219 64.83 -2.75 2.77
CA ARG A 219 65.70 -2.36 1.63
C ARG A 219 66.57 -1.14 1.96
N PHE A 220 66.02 -0.12 2.61
CA PHE A 220 66.79 1.05 3.05
C PHE A 220 67.88 0.68 4.04
N PHE A 221 67.59 -0.18 5.03
CA PHE A 221 68.58 -0.69 5.98
C PHE A 221 69.70 -1.49 5.30
N PHE A 222 69.38 -2.38 4.35
CA PHE A 222 70.40 -3.13 3.61
C PHE A 222 71.26 -2.24 2.70
N SER A 223 70.67 -1.22 2.05
CA SER A 223 71.41 -0.25 1.23
C SER A 223 72.38 0.62 2.05
N SER A 224 71.95 1.04 3.25
CA SER A 224 72.74 1.87 4.16
C SER A 224 73.92 1.13 4.80
N ASN A 225 73.76 -0.19 5.02
CA ASN A 225 74.85 -1.03 5.54
C ASN A 225 75.84 -1.46 4.45
N SER A 226 75.39 -1.60 3.20
CA SER A 226 76.28 -1.90 2.05
C SER A 226 77.17 -0.73 1.64
N THR A 227 76.87 0.50 2.08
CA THR A 227 77.66 1.71 1.80
C THR A 227 78.64 2.07 2.93
N ARG A 228 78.69 1.28 4.02
CA ARG A 228 79.57 1.47 5.18
C ARG A 228 80.73 0.46 5.29
N LEU A 229 80.98 -0.32 4.24
CA LEU A 229 82.18 -1.16 4.06
C LEU A 229 83.04 -0.58 2.93
#